data_AF-A0A4Y7U2W8-F1
#
_entry.id   AF-A0A4Y7U2W8-F1
#
_cell.length_a   1.000
_cell.length_b   1.000
_cell.length_c   1.000
_cell.angle_alpha   90.00
_cell.angle_beta   90.00
_cell.angle_gamma   90.00
#
_symmetry.space_group_name_H-M   'P 1'
#
loop_
_entity.id
_entity.type
_entity.pdbx_description
1 polymer ?
#
loop_
_entity_poly.entity_id
_entity_poly.type
_entity_poly.pdbx_seq_one_letter_code
_entity_poly.pdbx_strand_id
1 'polypeptide(L)'
;LTEQQFAFRKQIQLAKHYKLPIVIHCREAFDEIFEILEEEKSEDLFGIFHCFTGTHEQALQAISYNMKLGIGGVATFKNGKIDHFLKEIDLKHIVLETDSPYLAPIPYR
;
A
#
# COMPACT_ATOMS: atom_id res chain seq x y z
N LEU A 1 -6.05 -14.70 12.04
CA LEU A 1 -5.92 -13.23 11.95
C LEU A 1 -4.87 -12.72 12.94
N THR A 2 -4.91 -13.22 14.17
CA THR A 2 -3.94 -12.96 15.25
C THR A 2 -2.48 -13.12 14.83
N GLU A 3 -2.13 -14.15 14.07
CA GLU A 3 -0.76 -14.39 13.61
C GLU A 3 -0.30 -13.35 12.59
N GLN A 4 -1.19 -12.96 11.67
CA GLN A 4 -0.89 -11.95 10.65
C GLN A 4 -0.66 -10.58 11.29
N GLN A 5 -1.55 -10.18 12.20
CA GLN A 5 -1.43 -8.92 12.95
C GLN A 5 -0.17 -8.91 13.85
N PHE A 6 0.15 -10.03 14.51
CA PHE A 6 1.37 -10.16 15.29
C PHE A 6 2.62 -10.01 14.42
N ALA A 7 2.70 -10.75 13.31
CA ALA A 7 3.85 -10.69 12.41
C ALA A 7 4.00 -9.32 11.75
N PHE A 8 2.88 -8.67 11.40
CA PHE A 8 2.89 -7.32 10.83
C PHE A 8 3.44 -6.30 11.82
N ARG A 9 2.90 -6.27 13.05
CA ARG A 9 3.38 -5.37 14.12
C ARG A 9 4.87 -5.60 14.43
N LYS A 10 5.30 -6.87 14.49
CA LYS A 10 6.72 -7.19 14.73
C LYS A 10 7.64 -6.70 13.62
N GLN A 11 7.24 -6.83 12.36
CA GLN A 11 8.03 -6.33 11.24
C GLN A 11 8.07 -4.80 11.18
N ILE A 12 6.98 -4.12 11.51
CA ILE A 12 6.96 -2.66 11.66
C ILE A 12 7.96 -2.21 12.73
N GLN A 13 7.94 -2.84 13.90
CA GLN A 13 8.86 -2.52 15.00
C GLN A 13 10.33 -2.73 14.60
N LEU A 14 10.64 -3.79 13.85
CA LEU A 14 11.98 -4.02 13.31
C LEU A 14 12.37 -2.96 12.27
N ALA A 15 11.47 -2.62 11.36
CA ALA A 15 11.71 -1.61 10.34
C ALA A 15 12.02 -0.24 10.95
N LYS A 16 11.24 0.17 11.97
CA LYS A 16 11.50 1.38 12.77
C LYS A 16 12.87 1.33 13.44
N HIS A 17 13.20 0.21 14.10
CA HIS A 17 14.50 0.04 14.78
C HIS A 17 15.69 0.18 13.82
N TYR A 18 15.60 -0.41 12.63
CA TYR A 18 16.66 -0.37 11.62
C TYR A 18 16.55 0.80 10.63
N LYS A 19 15.56 1.68 10.80
CA LYS A 19 15.27 2.82 9.91
C LYS A 19 15.10 2.41 8.45
N LEU A 20 14.38 1.32 8.22
CA LEU A 20 14.11 0.77 6.89
C LEU A 20 12.67 1.04 6.47
N PRO A 21 12.41 1.26 5.18
CA PRO A 21 11.04 1.33 4.67
C PRO A 21 10.37 -0.04 4.75
N ILE A 22 9.05 -0.05 4.93
CA ILE A 22 8.23 -1.26 4.80
C ILE A 22 7.54 -1.35 3.43
N VAL A 23 7.31 -2.58 2.98
CA VAL A 23 6.48 -2.88 1.80
C VAL A 23 5.27 -3.67 2.28
N ILE A 24 4.09 -3.06 2.21
CA ILE A 24 2.85 -3.61 2.74
C ILE A 24 2.06 -4.24 1.60
N HIS A 25 1.72 -5.51 1.75
CA HIS A 25 0.71 -6.17 0.94
C HIS A 25 -0.63 -6.12 1.67
N CYS A 26 -1.70 -5.72 0.97
CA CYS A 26 -3.06 -5.71 1.49
C CYS A 26 -4.02 -6.33 0.49
N ARG A 27 -4.84 -7.26 0.95
CA ARG A 27 -6.00 -7.77 0.22
C ARG A 27 -7.15 -7.94 1.21
N GLU A 28 -8.22 -7.17 1.01
CA GLU A 28 -9.44 -7.22 1.82
C GLU A 28 -9.22 -7.05 3.33
N ALA A 29 -8.19 -6.29 3.73
CA ALA A 29 -7.78 -6.13 5.14
C ALA A 29 -7.27 -4.70 5.45
N PHE A 30 -7.81 -3.69 4.77
CA PHE A 30 -7.37 -2.30 4.96
C PHE A 30 -7.65 -1.80 6.37
N ASP A 31 -8.82 -2.13 6.93
CA ASP A 31 -9.24 -1.64 8.24
C ASP A 31 -8.32 -2.16 9.34
N GLU A 32 -8.00 -3.45 9.34
CA GLU A 32 -7.08 -4.06 10.31
C GLU A 32 -5.64 -3.57 10.14
N ILE A 33 -5.20 -3.31 8.90
CA ILE A 33 -3.88 -2.75 8.65
C ILE A 33 -3.81 -1.31 9.18
N PHE A 34 -4.82 -0.49 8.92
CA PHE A 34 -4.83 0.90 9.37
C PHE A 34 -4.93 1.03 10.89
N GLU A 35 -5.65 0.13 11.56
CA GLU A 35 -5.65 0.06 13.03
C GLU A 35 -4.21 -0.11 13.56
N ILE A 36 -3.45 -1.06 13.01
CA ILE A 36 -2.06 -1.30 13.44
C ILE A 36 -1.11 -0.16 13.02
N LEU A 37 -1.30 0.42 11.84
CA LEU A 37 -0.49 1.56 11.39
C LEU A 37 -0.73 2.81 12.24
N GLU A 38 -1.96 3.03 12.72
CA GLU A 38 -2.27 4.12 13.66
C GLU A 38 -1.60 3.87 15.03
N GLU A 39 -1.67 2.64 15.56
CA GLU A 39 -0.99 2.28 16.81
C GLU A 39 0.54 2.49 16.74
N GLU A 40 1.15 2.17 15.60
CA GLU A 40 2.59 2.24 15.38
C GLU A 40 3.07 3.58 14.77
N LYS A 41 2.17 4.54 14.58
CA LYS A 41 2.41 5.81 13.89
C LYS A 41 3.56 6.59 14.51
N SER A 42 4.52 6.96 13.67
CA SER A 42 5.69 7.75 14.06
C SER A 42 6.42 8.26 12.80
N GLU A 43 7.38 9.17 12.96
CA GLU A 43 8.23 9.63 11.86
C GLU A 43 9.11 8.51 11.26
N ASP A 44 9.42 7.49 12.06
CA ASP A 44 10.21 6.33 11.63
C ASP A 44 9.38 5.29 10.84
N LEU A 45 8.05 5.46 10.75
CA LEU A 45 7.17 4.61 9.95
C LEU A 45 6.98 5.25 8.57
N PHE A 46 7.53 4.61 7.54
CA PHE A 46 7.39 5.01 6.14
C PHE A 46 7.56 3.80 5.22
N GLY A 47 7.06 3.89 3.99
CA GLY A 47 7.10 2.74 3.10
C GLY A 47 6.21 2.84 1.87
N ILE A 48 5.78 1.69 1.38
CA ILE A 48 4.96 1.53 0.18
C ILE A 48 3.83 0.55 0.48
N PHE A 49 2.59 0.94 0.15
CA PHE A 49 1.53 -0.04 -0.09
C PHE A 49 1.71 -0.61 -1.50
N HIS A 50 2.26 -1.81 -1.57
CA HIS A 50 2.46 -2.52 -2.81
C HIS A 50 1.12 -2.98 -3.38
N CYS A 51 1.00 -2.88 -4.70
CA CYS A 51 -0.17 -3.21 -5.51
C CYS A 51 -1.44 -2.62 -4.89
N PHE A 52 -1.47 -1.29 -4.74
CA PHE A 52 -2.57 -0.62 -4.07
C PHE A 52 -3.87 -0.79 -4.88
N THR A 53 -4.90 -1.33 -4.25
CA THR A 53 -6.24 -1.53 -4.86
C THR A 53 -7.37 -0.99 -3.98
N GLY A 54 -7.06 -0.05 -3.08
CA GLY A 54 -8.02 0.55 -2.17
C GLY A 54 -8.86 1.67 -2.82
N THR A 55 -9.70 2.30 -2.01
CA THR A 55 -10.47 3.50 -2.39
C THR A 55 -9.64 4.78 -2.29
N HIS A 56 -10.19 5.89 -2.78
CA HIS A 56 -9.58 7.22 -2.62
C HIS A 56 -9.34 7.59 -1.14
N GLU A 57 -10.31 7.30 -0.27
CA GLU A 57 -10.18 7.56 1.18
C GLU A 57 -9.04 6.75 1.79
N GLN A 58 -8.95 5.46 1.44
CA GLN A 58 -7.87 4.59 1.89
C GLN A 58 -6.50 5.05 1.34
N ALA A 59 -6.46 5.63 0.14
CA ALA A 59 -5.24 6.19 -0.44
C ALA A 59 -4.75 7.40 0.37
N LEU A 60 -5.65 8.33 0.70
CA LEU A 60 -5.32 9.50 1.54
C LEU A 60 -4.88 9.07 2.94
N GLN A 61 -5.55 8.07 3.51
CA GLN A 61 -5.18 7.52 4.81
C GLN A 61 -3.80 6.86 4.77
N ALA A 62 -3.49 6.05 3.77
CA ALA A 62 -2.16 5.46 3.57
C ALA A 62 -1.07 6.54 3.46
N ILE A 63 -1.32 7.61 2.68
CA ILE A 63 -0.40 8.75 2.55
C ILE A 63 -0.15 9.43 3.90
N SER A 64 -1.17 9.53 4.76
CA SER A 64 -1.05 10.11 6.10
C SER A 64 -0.11 9.32 7.04
N TYR A 65 0.19 8.06 6.71
CA TYR A 65 1.16 7.20 7.40
C TYR A 65 2.54 7.20 6.73
N ASN A 66 2.86 8.20 5.91
CA ASN A 66 4.11 8.27 5.12
C ASN A 66 4.29 7.09 4.16
N MET A 67 3.19 6.50 3.68
CA MET A 67 3.22 5.45 2.67
C MET A 67 3.07 6.05 1.28
N LYS A 68 3.82 5.50 0.32
CA LYS A 68 3.56 5.68 -1.10
C LYS A 68 2.63 4.59 -1.63
N LEU A 69 1.95 4.86 -2.73
CA LEU A 69 1.05 3.93 -3.39
C LEU A 69 1.80 3.26 -4.55
N GLY A 70 1.95 1.94 -4.48
CA GLY A 70 2.45 1.11 -5.57
C GLY A 70 1.37 0.92 -6.62
N ILE A 71 1.65 1.39 -7.84
CA ILE A 71 0.73 1.36 -8.97
C ILE A 71 1.35 0.54 -10.09
N GLY A 72 0.71 -0.58 -10.41
CA GLY A 72 1.11 -1.48 -11.50
C GLY A 72 0.03 -1.71 -12.53
N GLY A 73 0.10 -2.86 -13.21
CA GLY A 73 -0.81 -3.19 -14.33
C GLY A 73 -2.30 -3.19 -13.95
N VAL A 74 -2.64 -3.34 -12.67
CA VAL A 74 -4.02 -3.24 -12.16
C VAL A 74 -4.70 -1.92 -12.51
N ALA A 75 -3.94 -0.84 -12.63
CA ALA A 75 -4.46 0.46 -13.05
C ALA A 75 -5.04 0.46 -14.48
N THR A 76 -4.69 -0.53 -15.30
CA THR A 76 -5.23 -0.69 -16.65
C THR A 76 -6.50 -1.56 -16.69
N PHE A 77 -6.89 -2.20 -15.58
CA PHE A 77 -8.00 -3.14 -15.55
C PHE A 77 -9.34 -2.44 -15.37
N LYS A 78 -10.36 -2.83 -16.14
CA LYS A 78 -11.73 -2.29 -16.01
C LYS A 78 -12.34 -2.42 -14.61
N ASN A 79 -11.94 -3.46 -13.87
CA ASN A 79 -12.42 -3.72 -12.50
C ASN A 79 -11.50 -3.14 -11.43
N GLY A 80 -10.37 -2.53 -11.80
CA GLY A 80 -9.37 -2.03 -10.87
C GLY A 80 -9.88 -0.85 -10.04
N LYS A 81 -10.82 -0.04 -10.59
CA LYS A 81 -11.47 1.14 -9.98
C LYS A 81 -10.54 2.25 -9.51
N ILE A 82 -9.23 1.99 -9.43
CA ILE A 82 -8.20 2.93 -9.04
C ILE A 82 -8.05 4.06 -10.06
N ASP A 83 -8.30 3.76 -11.34
CA ASP A 83 -8.30 4.72 -12.45
C ASP A 83 -9.28 5.89 -12.24
N HIS A 84 -10.35 5.68 -11.45
CA HIS A 84 -11.34 6.73 -11.19
C HIS A 84 -10.78 7.89 -10.35
N PHE A 85 -9.90 7.60 -9.38
CA PHE A 85 -9.38 8.61 -8.45
C PHE A 85 -7.87 8.84 -8.56
N LEU A 86 -7.11 7.99 -9.27
CA LEU A 86 -5.64 8.08 -9.32
C LEU A 86 -5.14 9.46 -9.78
N LYS A 87 -5.88 10.12 -10.68
CA LYS A 87 -5.61 11.48 -11.16
C LYS A 87 -5.67 12.57 -10.07
N GLU A 88 -6.30 12.28 -8.94
CA GLU A 88 -6.48 13.19 -7.80
C GLU A 88 -5.31 13.07 -6.80
N ILE A 89 -4.47 12.04 -6.94
CA ILE A 89 -3.29 11.81 -6.12
C ILE A 89 -2.07 12.49 -6.76
N ASP A 90 -1.38 13.34 -5.99
CA ASP A 90 -0.12 13.96 -6.40
C ASP A 90 0.95 12.89 -6.69
N LEU A 91 1.64 13.02 -7.83
CA LEU A 91 2.65 12.07 -8.31
C LEU A 91 3.75 11.79 -7.28
N LYS A 92 4.05 12.72 -6.36
CA LYS A 92 5.06 12.49 -5.32
C LYS A 92 4.73 11.31 -4.39
N HIS A 93 3.44 10.97 -4.28
CA HIS A 93 2.92 9.87 -3.46
C HIS A 93 2.82 8.52 -4.20
N ILE A 94 3.15 8.48 -5.50
CA ILE A 94 3.03 7.28 -6.33
C ILE A 94 4.41 6.70 -6.62
N VAL A 95 4.49 5.37 -6.66
CA VAL A 95 5.60 4.62 -7.25
C VAL A 95 5.07 3.62 -8.27
N LEU A 96 5.85 3.35 -9.31
CA LEU A 96 5.48 2.38 -10.35
C LEU A 96 6.06 1.00 -10.01
N GLU A 97 5.31 -0.04 -10.36
CA GLU A 97 5.74 -1.43 -10.23
C GLU A 97 5.11 -2.31 -11.31
N THR A 98 5.66 -3.50 -11.51
CA THR A 98 5.11 -4.48 -12.47
C THR A 98 4.40 -5.65 -11.79
N ASP A 99 4.80 -6.00 -10.57
CA ASP A 99 4.43 -7.24 -9.88
C ASP A 99 4.67 -8.51 -10.74
N SER A 100 5.67 -8.46 -11.62
CA SER A 100 6.01 -9.58 -12.50
C SER A 100 6.42 -10.82 -11.68
N PRO A 101 6.00 -12.04 -12.08
CA PRO A 101 5.42 -12.42 -13.38
C PRO A 101 3.91 -12.19 -13.50
N TYR A 102 3.27 -11.57 -12.52
CA TYR A 102 1.82 -11.37 -12.46
C TYR A 102 1.41 -10.01 -13.04
N LEU A 103 0.08 -9.79 -13.11
CA LEU A 103 -0.55 -8.50 -13.37
C LEU A 103 -0.06 -7.77 -14.63
N ALA A 104 0.18 -8.50 -15.71
CA ALA A 104 0.44 -7.90 -17.03
C ALA A 104 -0.62 -6.83 -17.35
N PRO A 105 -0.24 -5.65 -17.85
CA PRO A 105 -1.19 -4.61 -18.22
C PRO A 105 -2.00 -5.01 -19.45
N ILE A 106 -3.23 -4.48 -19.60
CA ILE A 106 -4.02 -4.65 -20.83
C ILE A 106 -3.26 -4.03 -22.02
N PRO A 107 -3.20 -4.70 -23.19
CA PRO A 107 -3.95 -5.89 -23.62
C PRO A 107 -3.22 -7.23 -23.45
N TYR A 108 -2.13 -7.29 -22.68
CA TYR A 108 -1.30 -8.50 -22.53
C TYR A 108 -1.79 -9.47 -21.45
N ARG A 109 -2.84 -9.09 -20.72
CA ARG A 109 -3.53 -9.92 -19.73
C ARG A 109 -4.61 -10.78 -20.35
#